data_AF-A0A3D5XAU5-F1
#
_entry.id   AF-A0A3D5XAU5-F1
#
_cell.length_a   1.000
_cell.length_b   1.000
_cell.length_c   1.000
_cell.angle_alpha   90.00
_cell.angle_beta   90.00
_cell.angle_gamma   90.00
#
_symmetry.space_group_name_H-M   'P 1'
#
loop_
_entity.id
_entity.type
_entity.pdbx_description
1 polymer ?
#
loop_
_entity_poly.entity_id
_entity_poly.type
_entity_poly.pdbx_seq_one_letter_code
_entity_poly.pdbx_strand_id
1 'polypeptide(L)'
;MIKFKIKELSIIARGIVALTLIMGFGSILTSAWAGLPEEQPGSRAAALSYSVTSLTDGWSLFHNQGGLGYQEHAWIGVHHENRFITPELNFSALGGIIPVRTGSLGISIKRLGFSQFNQTKFGLAYGMKLAPTLSAGIQLNAHHIYFAGEYGSTTAFSAEGGIIYAPANNFSVGLHVINPTRTRLHD
;
A
#
# COMPACT_ATOMS: atom_id res chain seq x y z
N MET A 1 21.44 -36.57 -1.85
CA MET A 1 20.90 -35.37 -1.17
C MET A 1 21.36 -34.04 -1.80
N ILE A 2 22.62 -33.89 -2.23
CA ILE A 2 23.18 -32.62 -2.75
C ILE A 2 22.60 -32.19 -4.13
N LYS A 3 22.34 -33.13 -5.05
CA LYS A 3 21.79 -32.83 -6.39
C LYS A 3 20.38 -32.21 -6.39
N PHE A 4 19.55 -32.55 -5.39
CA PHE A 4 18.19 -32.02 -5.28
C PHE A 4 18.20 -30.52 -4.91
N LYS A 5 19.07 -30.15 -3.97
CA LYS A 5 19.26 -28.77 -3.50
C LYS A 5 19.79 -27.82 -4.60
N ILE A 6 20.62 -28.33 -5.51
CA ILE A 6 21.16 -27.56 -6.66
C ILE A 6 20.07 -27.31 -7.71
N LYS A 7 19.16 -28.28 -7.93
CA LYS A 7 18.08 -28.17 -8.91
C LYS A 7 17.05 -27.11 -8.49
N GLU A 8 16.66 -27.12 -7.22
CA GLU A 8 15.85 -26.08 -6.56
C GLU A 8 16.49 -24.68 -6.71
N LEU A 9 17.79 -24.56 -6.40
CA LEU A 9 18.53 -23.31 -6.54
C LEU A 9 18.53 -22.79 -7.99
N SER A 10 18.67 -23.69 -8.97
CA SER A 10 18.67 -23.33 -10.40
C SER A 10 17.29 -22.86 -10.88
N ILE A 11 16.21 -23.44 -10.34
CA ILE A 11 14.84 -23.03 -10.69
C ILE A 11 14.54 -21.64 -10.13
N ILE A 12 14.95 -21.37 -8.88
CA ILE A 12 14.82 -20.05 -8.24
C ILE A 12 15.64 -19.01 -9.02
N ALA A 13 16.89 -19.33 -9.38
CA ALA A 13 17.74 -18.43 -10.15
C ALA A 13 17.17 -18.10 -11.54
N ARG A 14 16.60 -19.09 -12.24
CA ARG A 14 15.92 -18.89 -13.52
C ARG A 14 14.66 -18.04 -13.37
N GLY A 15 13.90 -18.22 -12.30
CA GLY A 15 12.74 -17.41 -11.97
C GLY A 15 13.11 -15.94 -11.71
N ILE A 16 14.19 -15.70 -10.96
CA ILE A 16 14.71 -14.35 -10.70
C ILE A 16 15.18 -13.68 -12.00
N VAL A 17 15.95 -14.38 -12.84
CA VAL A 17 16.44 -13.84 -14.11
C VAL A 17 15.29 -13.51 -15.07
N ALA A 18 14.29 -14.40 -15.18
CA ALA A 18 13.11 -14.15 -16.01
C ALA A 18 12.30 -12.95 -15.49
N LEU A 19 12.12 -12.83 -14.17
CA LEU A 19 11.42 -11.71 -13.55
C LEU A 19 12.17 -10.39 -13.77
N THR A 20 13.51 -10.41 -13.67
CA THR A 20 14.37 -9.24 -13.90
C THR A 20 14.29 -8.76 -15.35
N LEU A 21 14.26 -9.70 -16.31
CA LEU A 21 14.09 -9.39 -17.74
C LEU A 21 12.70 -8.81 -18.04
N ILE A 22 11.64 -9.35 -17.44
CA ILE A 22 10.26 -8.86 -17.64
C ILE A 22 10.10 -7.46 -17.03
N MET A 23 10.65 -7.24 -15.84
CA MET A 23 10.60 -5.93 -15.17
C MET A 23 11.48 -4.87 -15.87
N GLY A 24 12.66 -5.27 -16.35
CA GLY A 24 13.57 -4.41 -17.11
C GLY A 24 13.04 -4.01 -18.48
N PHE A 25 12.23 -4.86 -19.12
CA PHE A 25 11.60 -4.54 -20.40
C PHE A 25 10.31 -3.71 -20.24
N GLY A 26 9.54 -3.94 -19.16
CA GLY A 26 8.32 -3.20 -18.87
C GLY A 26 8.55 -1.73 -18.46
N SER A 27 9.69 -1.43 -17.85
CA SER A 27 10.03 -0.09 -17.35
C SER A 27 10.35 0.94 -18.46
N ILE A 28 10.56 0.50 -19.70
CA ILE A 28 10.81 1.38 -20.85
C ILE A 28 9.50 1.87 -21.50
N LEU A 29 8.34 1.29 -21.15
CA LEU A 29 7.08 1.52 -21.85
C LEU A 29 5.96 2.16 -21.02
N THR A 30 6.15 2.37 -19.71
CA THR A 30 5.10 2.94 -18.87
C THR A 30 5.30 4.44 -18.67
N SER A 31 4.49 5.24 -19.36
CA SER A 31 4.22 6.62 -18.96
C SER A 31 3.70 6.59 -17.53
N ALA A 32 4.45 7.16 -16.59
CA ALA A 32 3.99 7.34 -15.22
C ALA A 32 2.95 8.46 -15.21
N TRP A 33 1.69 8.09 -14.99
CA TRP A 33 0.63 9.06 -14.77
C TRP A 33 0.78 9.55 -13.32
N ALA A 34 1.07 10.84 -13.15
CA ALA A 34 1.08 11.45 -11.83
C ALA A 34 -0.35 11.44 -11.26
N GLY A 35 -0.66 10.43 -10.43
CA GLY A 35 -1.78 10.51 -9.50
C GLY A 35 -1.43 11.50 -8.38
N LEU A 36 -2.44 11.99 -7.66
CA LEU A 36 -2.21 12.78 -6.45
C LEU A 36 -1.20 12.06 -5.55
N PRO A 37 -0.23 12.77 -4.92
CA PRO A 37 0.72 12.14 -4.01
C PRO A 37 -0.06 11.47 -2.87
N GLU A 38 -0.12 10.15 -2.91
CA GLU A 38 -0.70 9.33 -1.86
C GLU A 38 0.26 9.36 -0.67
N GLU A 39 -0.09 10.13 0.36
CA GLU A 39 0.74 10.21 1.56
C GLU A 39 0.86 8.82 2.22
N GLN A 40 2.10 8.39 2.41
CA GLN A 40 2.44 7.09 2.98
C GLN A 40 2.92 7.26 4.41
N PRO A 41 2.12 6.87 5.42
CA PRO A 41 2.52 7.00 6.81
C PRO A 41 3.56 5.94 7.19
N GLY A 42 4.33 6.25 8.23
CA GLY A 42 5.29 5.35 8.85
C GLY A 42 6.72 5.83 8.66
N SER A 43 7.47 5.94 9.76
CA SER A 43 8.88 6.34 9.74
C SER A 43 9.75 5.41 8.90
N ARG A 44 9.41 4.11 8.86
CA ARG A 44 10.06 3.14 7.98
C ARG A 44 9.90 3.50 6.51
N ALA A 45 8.73 3.98 6.10
CA ALA A 45 8.50 4.38 4.72
C ALA A 45 9.36 5.59 4.35
N ALA A 46 9.39 6.62 5.21
CA ALA A 46 10.27 7.78 5.01
C ALA A 46 11.76 7.39 4.94
N ALA A 47 12.24 6.51 5.83
CA ALA A 47 13.63 6.04 5.86
C ALA A 47 14.02 5.22 4.62
N LEU A 48 13.06 4.52 4.02
CA LEU A 48 13.25 3.74 2.79
C LEU A 48 12.94 4.55 1.52
N SER A 49 12.89 5.88 1.61
CA SER A 49 12.53 6.75 0.47
C SER A 49 11.22 6.33 -0.20
N TYR A 50 10.24 5.90 0.61
CA TYR A 50 8.92 5.42 0.20
C TYR A 50 8.93 4.18 -0.72
N SER A 51 10.03 3.42 -0.74
CA SER A 51 10.13 2.13 -1.42
C SER A 51 9.58 1.00 -0.56
N VAL A 52 8.26 0.94 -0.39
CA VAL A 52 7.59 0.09 0.61
C VAL A 52 6.56 -0.91 0.05
N THR A 53 6.35 -0.94 -1.26
CA THR A 53 5.29 -1.76 -1.90
C THR A 53 5.40 -3.26 -1.62
N SER A 54 6.59 -3.79 -1.32
CA SER A 54 6.82 -5.20 -1.01
C SER A 54 6.91 -5.52 0.49
N LEU A 55 6.70 -4.52 1.36
CA LEU A 55 6.71 -4.71 2.81
C LEU A 55 5.42 -5.40 3.30
N THR A 56 5.58 -6.24 4.30
CA THR A 56 4.50 -7.08 4.87
C THR A 56 4.32 -6.82 6.37
N ASP A 57 4.73 -5.66 6.87
CA ASP A 57 4.49 -5.26 8.26
C ASP A 57 3.13 -4.54 8.41
N GLY A 58 2.72 -4.20 9.64
CA GLY A 58 1.40 -3.60 9.87
C GLY A 58 1.16 -2.30 9.09
N TRP A 59 2.21 -1.54 8.75
CA TRP A 59 2.06 -0.35 7.91
C TRP A 59 1.71 -0.67 6.46
N SER A 60 1.89 -1.93 6.00
CA SER A 60 1.47 -2.36 4.66
C SER A 60 -0.01 -2.09 4.41
N LEU A 61 -0.83 -1.98 5.46
CA LEU A 61 -2.21 -1.51 5.39
C LEU A 61 -2.38 -0.22 4.57
N PHE A 62 -1.41 0.70 4.64
CA PHE A 62 -1.44 1.98 3.94
C PHE A 62 -0.70 1.98 2.61
N HIS A 63 0.09 0.94 2.31
CA HIS A 63 1.02 0.91 1.17
C HIS A 63 0.70 -0.18 0.16
N ASN A 64 0.32 -1.37 0.62
CA ASN A 64 -0.07 -2.53 -0.18
C ASN A 64 -0.85 -3.55 0.67
N GLN A 65 -2.15 -3.68 0.40
CA GLN A 65 -3.06 -4.57 1.14
C GLN A 65 -2.72 -6.05 0.96
N GLY A 66 -1.91 -6.42 -0.04
CA GLY A 66 -1.33 -7.76 -0.13
C GLY A 66 -0.56 -8.14 1.15
N GLY A 67 0.06 -7.17 1.83
CA GLY A 67 0.79 -7.41 3.09
C GLY A 67 -0.11 -7.83 4.26
N LEU A 68 -1.42 -7.53 4.22
CA LEU A 68 -2.37 -7.94 5.27
C LEU A 68 -2.46 -9.46 5.40
N GLY A 69 -2.29 -10.19 4.29
CA GLY A 69 -2.27 -11.65 4.33
C GLY A 69 -1.18 -12.22 5.25
N TYR A 70 -0.08 -11.49 5.47
CA TYR A 70 1.00 -11.90 6.35
C TYR A 70 0.81 -11.47 7.82
N GLN A 71 -0.24 -10.70 8.14
CA GLN A 71 -0.51 -10.30 9.52
C GLN A 71 -1.22 -11.41 10.29
N GLU A 72 -0.52 -11.94 11.30
CA GLU A 72 -1.03 -13.01 12.16
C GLU A 72 -1.47 -12.50 13.54
N HIS A 73 -1.15 -11.24 13.86
CA HIS A 73 -1.46 -10.59 15.13
C HIS A 73 -2.21 -9.29 14.91
N ALA A 74 -3.02 -8.89 15.90
CA ALA A 74 -3.65 -7.58 15.90
C ALA A 74 -2.57 -6.48 15.95
N TRP A 75 -2.81 -5.39 15.21
CA TRP A 75 -1.88 -4.28 15.12
C TRP A 75 -2.64 -2.96 15.15
N ILE A 76 -2.04 -1.95 15.76
CA ILE A 76 -2.52 -0.57 15.75
C ILE A 76 -1.33 0.36 15.54
N GLY A 77 -1.52 1.41 14.76
CA GLY A 77 -0.47 2.38 14.44
C GLY A 77 -1.01 3.79 14.34
N VAL A 78 -0.25 4.74 14.88
CA VAL A 78 -0.51 6.17 14.79
C VAL A 78 0.72 6.84 14.17
N HIS A 79 0.48 7.74 13.24
CA HIS A 79 1.51 8.53 12.59
C HIS A 79 1.09 9.99 12.55
N HIS A 80 2.02 10.88 12.83
CA HIS A 80 1.83 12.31 12.67
C HIS A 80 3.11 12.92 12.14
N GLU A 81 2.97 13.77 11.13
CA GLU A 81 4.05 14.48 10.48
C GLU A 81 3.59 15.92 10.22
N ASN A 82 4.48 16.88 10.49
CA ASN A 82 4.30 18.26 10.10
C ASN A 82 5.52 18.68 9.29
N ARG A 83 5.35 18.80 7.97
CA ARG A 83 6.44 19.21 7.08
C ARG A 83 6.68 20.70 7.22
N PHE A 84 7.92 21.07 7.52
CA PHE A 84 8.37 22.46 7.64
C PHE A 84 7.62 23.28 8.71
N ILE A 85 7.00 22.62 9.70
CA ILE A 85 6.27 23.29 10.80
C ILE A 85 5.17 24.23 10.25
N THR A 86 4.55 23.82 9.14
CA THR A 86 3.59 24.62 8.39
C THR A 86 2.21 23.93 8.49
N PRO A 87 1.17 24.62 9.00
CA PRO A 87 -0.16 24.02 9.21
C PRO A 87 -0.72 23.31 7.97
N GLU A 88 -0.45 23.84 6.79
CA GLU A 88 -0.94 23.40 5.49
C GLU A 88 -0.43 22.00 5.12
N LEU A 89 0.73 21.59 5.63
CA LEU A 89 1.37 20.29 5.35
C LEU A 89 1.32 19.35 6.55
N ASN A 90 0.29 19.50 7.38
CA ASN A 90 0.05 18.62 8.51
C ASN A 90 -0.58 17.31 8.03
N PHE A 91 0.06 16.18 8.33
CA PHE A 91 -0.36 14.87 7.91
C PHE A 91 -0.48 13.94 9.12
N SER A 92 -1.65 13.31 9.27
CA SER A 92 -1.92 12.37 10.35
C SER A 92 -2.52 11.08 9.79
N ALA A 93 -2.13 9.95 10.35
CA ALA A 93 -2.71 8.66 10.02
C ALA A 93 -2.94 7.80 11.26
N LEU A 94 -4.02 7.01 11.21
CA LEU A 94 -4.39 6.02 12.21
C LEU A 94 -4.77 4.74 11.48
N GLY A 95 -4.25 3.61 11.94
CA GLY A 95 -4.49 2.31 11.32
C GLY A 95 -4.69 1.23 12.37
N GLY A 96 -5.51 0.23 12.04
CA GLY A 96 -5.73 -0.95 12.86
C GLY A 96 -5.92 -2.18 11.99
N ILE A 97 -5.41 -3.33 12.44
CA ILE A 97 -5.51 -4.62 11.77
C ILE A 97 -5.97 -5.65 12.78
N ILE A 98 -6.92 -6.49 12.37
CA ILE A 98 -7.42 -7.62 13.16
C ILE A 98 -7.34 -8.88 12.29
N PRO A 99 -6.57 -9.90 12.71
CA PRO A 99 -6.54 -11.19 12.04
C PRO A 99 -7.90 -11.88 12.14
N VAL A 100 -8.32 -12.47 11.03
CA VAL A 100 -9.50 -13.33 10.93
C VAL A 100 -9.08 -14.70 10.40
N ARG A 101 -9.95 -15.71 10.43
CA ARG A 101 -9.57 -17.09 10.08
C ARG A 101 -8.93 -17.25 8.69
N THR A 102 -9.39 -16.47 7.73
CA THR A 102 -8.98 -16.58 6.32
C THR A 102 -8.00 -15.50 5.87
N GLY A 103 -7.61 -14.58 6.75
CA GLY A 103 -6.81 -13.41 6.38
C GLY A 103 -6.81 -12.35 7.48
N SER A 104 -6.74 -11.07 7.11
CA SER A 104 -6.76 -9.96 8.06
C SER A 104 -7.60 -8.80 7.53
N LEU A 105 -8.43 -8.24 8.41
CA LEU A 105 -9.18 -7.02 8.16
C LEU A 105 -8.40 -5.83 8.67
N GLY A 106 -8.45 -4.72 7.95
CA GLY A 106 -7.76 -3.49 8.33
C GLY A 106 -8.63 -2.26 8.14
N ILE A 107 -8.50 -1.30 9.05
CA ILE A 107 -9.11 0.02 8.94
C ILE A 107 -8.01 1.07 8.93
N SER A 108 -8.11 2.04 8.03
CA SER A 108 -7.12 3.10 7.87
C SER A 108 -7.81 4.45 7.74
N ILE A 109 -7.24 5.45 8.40
CA ILE A 109 -7.67 6.84 8.32
C ILE A 109 -6.43 7.66 8.06
N LYS A 110 -6.46 8.50 7.03
CA LYS A 110 -5.41 9.46 6.70
C LYS A 110 -6.03 10.83 6.56
N ARG A 111 -5.36 11.85 7.10
CA ARG A 111 -5.79 13.25 7.00
C ARG A 111 -4.59 14.13 6.65
N LEU A 112 -4.71 14.91 5.58
CA LEU A 112 -3.74 15.92 5.16
C LEU A 112 -4.41 17.30 5.19
N GLY A 113 -3.72 18.32 5.69
CA GLY A 113 -4.11 19.72 5.60
C GLY A 113 -4.47 20.39 6.93
N PHE A 114 -5.14 21.53 6.83
CA PHE A 114 -5.41 22.49 7.90
C PHE A 114 -6.89 22.92 7.93
N SER A 115 -7.19 24.05 8.59
CA SER A 115 -8.55 24.54 8.80
C SER A 115 -9.27 24.95 7.50
N GLN A 116 -8.56 25.56 6.55
CA GLN A 116 -9.19 26.02 5.30
C GLN A 116 -9.21 24.96 4.20
N PHE A 117 -8.37 23.93 4.32
CA PHE A 117 -8.33 22.82 3.38
C PHE A 117 -7.93 21.55 4.09
N ASN A 118 -8.73 20.49 3.97
CA ASN A 118 -8.30 19.18 4.41
C ASN A 118 -8.81 18.07 3.49
N GLN A 119 -7.99 17.03 3.37
CA GLN A 119 -8.29 15.80 2.66
C GLN A 119 -8.25 14.66 3.66
N THR A 120 -9.36 13.95 3.80
CA THR A 120 -9.48 12.79 4.67
C THR A 120 -9.79 11.57 3.82
N LYS A 121 -9.01 10.51 3.97
CA LYS A 121 -9.23 9.20 3.35
C LYS A 121 -9.53 8.19 4.44
N PHE A 122 -10.72 7.62 4.40
CA PHE A 122 -11.07 6.44 5.17
C PHE A 122 -10.95 5.21 4.28
N GLY A 123 -10.31 4.15 4.76
CA GLY A 123 -10.10 2.92 3.99
C GLY A 123 -10.42 1.69 4.81
N LEU A 124 -11.23 0.79 4.24
CA LEU A 124 -11.50 -0.55 4.76
C LEU A 124 -10.83 -1.58 3.87
N ALA A 125 -9.90 -2.35 4.44
CA ALA A 125 -9.06 -3.28 3.73
C ALA A 125 -9.26 -4.72 4.20
N TYR A 126 -9.02 -5.65 3.29
CA TYR A 126 -8.95 -7.07 3.58
C TYR A 126 -7.84 -7.70 2.75
N GLY A 127 -7.03 -8.57 3.37
CA GLY A 127 -6.05 -9.36 2.62
C GLY A 127 -5.88 -10.76 3.20
N MET A 128 -5.44 -11.67 2.35
CA MET A 128 -5.29 -13.09 2.67
C MET A 128 -4.05 -13.70 1.98
N LYS A 129 -3.55 -14.79 2.54
CA LYS A 129 -2.61 -15.67 1.82
C LYS A 129 -3.39 -16.51 0.82
N LEU A 130 -3.05 -16.39 -0.47
CA LEU A 130 -3.57 -17.24 -1.55
C LEU A 130 -2.76 -18.54 -1.65
N ALA A 131 -1.48 -18.48 -1.31
CA ALA A 131 -0.56 -19.61 -1.22
C ALA A 131 0.47 -19.31 -0.11
N PRO A 132 1.30 -20.29 0.32
CA PRO A 132 2.33 -20.05 1.33
C PRO A 132 3.28 -18.88 1.01
N THR A 133 3.50 -18.62 -0.28
CA THR A 133 4.41 -17.59 -0.80
C THR A 133 3.70 -16.44 -1.52
N LEU A 134 2.37 -16.45 -1.58
CA LEU A 134 1.59 -15.46 -2.32
C LEU A 134 0.43 -14.93 -1.48
N SER A 135 0.30 -13.62 -1.37
CA SER A 135 -0.82 -12.96 -0.75
C SER A 135 -1.44 -11.91 -1.66
N ALA A 136 -2.72 -11.63 -1.43
CA ALA A 136 -3.44 -10.58 -2.12
C ALA A 136 -4.36 -9.85 -1.14
N GLY A 137 -4.67 -8.60 -1.45
CA GLY A 137 -5.61 -7.80 -0.68
C GLY A 137 -6.27 -6.73 -1.52
N ILE A 138 -7.40 -6.26 -1.01
CA ILE A 138 -8.21 -5.20 -1.59
C ILE A 138 -8.56 -4.18 -0.52
N GLN A 139 -8.83 -2.95 -0.94
CA GLN A 139 -9.34 -1.89 -0.06
C GLN A 139 -10.39 -1.06 -0.78
N LEU A 140 -11.41 -0.65 -0.04
CA LEU A 140 -12.37 0.36 -0.44
C LEU A 140 -12.09 1.64 0.32
N ASN A 141 -12.12 2.76 -0.38
CA ASN A 141 -11.77 4.07 0.14
C ASN A 141 -12.89 5.07 -0.06
N ALA A 142 -13.16 5.84 0.99
CA ALA A 142 -13.97 7.05 0.95
C ALA A 142 -13.05 8.25 1.14
N HIS A 143 -12.97 9.08 0.11
CA HIS A 143 -12.20 10.32 0.08
C HIS A 143 -13.13 11.47 0.35
N HIS A 144 -12.81 12.29 1.34
CA HIS A 144 -13.51 13.51 1.66
C HIS A 144 -12.54 14.68 1.52
N ILE A 145 -12.90 15.66 0.70
CA ILE A 145 -12.14 16.89 0.53
C ILE A 145 -13.01 18.04 0.99
N TYR A 146 -12.43 18.91 1.81
CA TYR A 146 -13.06 20.12 2.30
C TYR A 146 -12.25 21.34 1.88
N PHE A 147 -12.94 22.35 1.35
CA PHE A 147 -12.42 23.69 1.08
C PHE A 147 -13.29 24.71 1.81
N ALA A 148 -12.66 25.65 2.53
CA ALA A 148 -13.37 26.73 3.20
C ALA A 148 -13.91 27.77 2.21
N GLY A 149 -14.94 28.51 2.64
CA GLY A 149 -15.67 29.48 1.81
C GLY A 149 -16.78 28.83 1.01
N GLU A 150 -17.02 29.33 -0.20
CA GLU A 150 -18.12 28.91 -1.08
C GLU A 150 -17.89 27.54 -1.77
N TYR A 151 -16.69 26.95 -1.63
CA TYR A 151 -16.30 25.72 -2.33
C TYR A 151 -16.84 24.43 -1.68
N GLY A 152 -17.17 24.45 -0.39
CA GLY A 152 -17.82 23.34 0.30
C GLY A 152 -16.97 22.07 0.41
N SER A 153 -17.65 20.91 0.37
CA SER A 153 -17.00 19.60 0.51
C SER A 153 -17.49 18.60 -0.53
N THR A 154 -16.59 17.75 -1.01
CA THR A 154 -16.89 16.66 -1.95
C THR A 154 -16.46 15.32 -1.34
N THR A 155 -17.22 14.27 -1.65
CA THR A 155 -16.92 12.91 -1.24
C THR A 155 -16.91 12.00 -2.47
N ALA A 156 -15.85 11.21 -2.62
CA ALA A 156 -15.72 10.24 -3.70
C ALA A 156 -15.22 8.89 -3.20
N PHE A 157 -15.54 7.83 -3.93
CA PHE A 157 -15.19 6.46 -3.57
C PHE A 157 -14.20 5.87 -4.57
N SER A 158 -13.18 5.20 -4.07
CA SER A 158 -12.22 4.46 -4.90
C SER A 158 -11.98 3.06 -4.34
N ALA A 159 -11.38 2.21 -5.16
CA ALA A 159 -10.89 0.91 -4.75
C ALA A 159 -9.37 0.84 -4.93
N GLU A 160 -8.73 -0.09 -4.21
CA GLU A 160 -7.30 -0.38 -4.30
C GLU A 160 -7.11 -1.88 -4.19
N GLY A 161 -6.03 -2.38 -4.77
CA GLY A 161 -5.73 -3.80 -4.78
C GLY A 161 -4.23 -4.03 -4.86
N GLY A 162 -3.77 -5.06 -4.16
CA GLY A 162 -2.36 -5.36 -4.09
C GLY A 162 -2.06 -6.84 -3.94
N ILE A 163 -0.89 -7.23 -4.42
CA ILE A 163 -0.37 -8.60 -4.38
C ILE A 163 1.06 -8.54 -3.87
N ILE A 164 1.44 -9.49 -3.02
CA ILE A 164 2.84 -9.70 -2.61
C ILE A 164 3.21 -11.16 -2.82
N TYR A 165 4.33 -11.37 -3.50
CA TYR A 165 4.95 -12.67 -3.71
C TYR A 165 6.29 -12.72 -2.95
N ALA A 166 6.39 -13.62 -1.97
CA ALA A 166 7.56 -13.82 -1.13
C ALA A 166 8.02 -15.29 -1.17
N PRO A 167 8.81 -15.71 -2.17
CA PRO A 167 9.28 -17.09 -2.30
C PRO A 167 10.40 -17.46 -1.32
N ALA A 168 11.04 -16.48 -0.68
CA ALA A 168 12.09 -16.67 0.30
C ALA A 168 12.02 -15.60 1.39
N ASN A 169 12.60 -15.86 2.57
CA ASN A 169 12.52 -14.97 3.72
C ASN A 169 13.10 -13.56 3.47
N ASN A 170 14.05 -13.43 2.54
CA ASN A 170 14.76 -12.18 2.26
C ASN A 170 14.45 -11.61 0.87
N PHE A 171 13.44 -12.17 0.18
CA PHE A 171 13.07 -11.73 -1.16
C PHE A 171 11.55 -11.68 -1.30
N SER A 172 11.03 -10.47 -1.50
CA SER A 172 9.62 -10.23 -1.78
C SER A 172 9.46 -9.24 -2.93
N VAL A 173 8.39 -9.43 -3.68
CA VAL A 173 7.99 -8.58 -4.79
C VAL A 173 6.53 -8.20 -4.58
N GLY A 174 6.24 -6.90 -4.65
CA GLY A 174 4.90 -6.36 -4.46
C GLY A 174 4.42 -5.62 -5.69
N LEU A 175 3.13 -5.74 -5.99
CA LEU A 175 2.42 -4.93 -6.96
C LEU A 175 1.21 -4.31 -6.26
N HIS A 176 1.00 -3.02 -6.47
CA HIS A 176 -0.14 -2.30 -5.90
C HIS A 176 -0.78 -1.42 -6.97
N VAL A 177 -2.10 -1.46 -7.08
CA VAL A 177 -2.91 -0.68 -8.02
C VAL A 177 -3.86 0.19 -7.22
N ILE A 178 -3.84 1.49 -7.52
CA ILE A 178 -4.65 2.50 -6.86
C ILE A 178 -5.72 3.01 -7.82
N ASN A 179 -6.96 3.16 -7.34
CA ASN A 179 -8.09 3.75 -8.06
C ASN A 179 -8.31 3.17 -9.49
N PRO A 180 -8.53 1.85 -9.64
CA PRO A 180 -8.79 1.25 -10.94
C PRO A 180 -10.13 1.74 -11.53
N THR A 181 -11.05 2.25 -10.69
CA THR A 181 -12.33 2.86 -11.10
C THR A 181 -12.16 4.21 -11.78
N ARG A 182 -10.94 4.80 -11.77
CA ARG A 182 -10.64 6.14 -12.31
C ARG A 182 -11.58 7.22 -11.77
N THR A 183 -12.01 7.06 -10.52
CA THR A 183 -12.90 8.01 -9.86
C THR A 183 -12.20 9.36 -9.78
N ARG A 184 -12.90 10.42 -10.17
CA ARG A 184 -12.46 11.81 -10.00
C ARG A 184 -13.06 12.36 -8.72
N LEU A 185 -12.27 13.16 -7.99
CA LEU A 185 -12.70 13.77 -6.73
C LEU A 185 -13.53 15.05 -6.97
N HIS A 186 -13.37 15.64 -8.15
CA HIS A 186 -14.05 16.84 -8.62
C HIS A 186 -14.06 16.83 -10.16
N ASP A 187 -15.09 17.43 -10.77
CA ASP A 187 -15.20 17.63 -12.22
C ASP A 187 -14.41 18.86 -12.71
#